data_AF-A0A1Y6C3D6-F1
#
_entry.id   AF-A0A1Y6C3D6-F1
#
_cell.length_a   1.000
_cell.length_b   1.000
_cell.length_c   1.000
_cell.angle_alpha   90.00
_cell.angle_beta   90.00
_cell.angle_gamma   90.00
#
_symmetry.space_group_name_H-M   'P 1'
#
loop_
_entity.id
_entity.type
_entity.pdbx_description
1 polymer ?
#
loop_
_entity_poly.entity_id
_entity_poly.type
_entity_poly.pdbx_seq_one_letter_code
_entity_poly.pdbx_strand_id
1 'polypeptide(L)'
;MLVDAVVRAIEKYLNGHSSRSLSSLARRSGVSYATIRRLMQHDVAQPSIENTVIPILSVFMSSKDVADLIAEYGNSSLISVWDENRTFQQSHSIDWENVDHRILLEARRSQGVSFESICIRYGKLIGAPRLSYLLENGFLRLENGNYFISNEFEVDPSPKSSLHKIQAVAKNFDTSHLGEGAFFDYFSGSIPGDSMDIVRGAAKDFIEVLEQEGGKDTSPDDEIMISVGLIADFLDDEDT
;
A
#
# COMPACT_ATOMS: atom_id res chain seq x y z
N MET A 1 1.36 -7.71 -31.69
CA MET A 1 -0.08 -7.37 -31.57
C MET A 1 -0.35 -6.93 -30.13
N LEU A 2 -1.44 -6.19 -29.86
CA LEU A 2 -1.78 -5.74 -28.49
C LEU A 2 -1.81 -6.92 -27.50
N VAL A 3 -2.39 -8.05 -27.90
CA VAL A 3 -2.45 -9.27 -27.07
C VAL A 3 -1.06 -9.73 -26.62
N ASP A 4 -0.09 -9.82 -27.53
CA ASP A 4 1.26 -10.26 -27.19
C ASP A 4 1.95 -9.30 -26.20
N ALA A 5 1.70 -7.99 -26.32
CA ALA A 5 2.24 -7.00 -25.39
C ALA A 5 1.62 -7.14 -23.99
N VAL A 6 0.30 -7.35 -23.93
CA VAL A 6 -0.42 -7.58 -22.68
C VAL A 6 0.04 -8.89 -22.02
N VAL A 7 0.19 -9.97 -22.78
CA VAL A 7 0.68 -11.26 -22.27
C VAL A 7 2.09 -11.12 -21.71
N ARG A 8 3.01 -10.46 -22.43
CA ARG A 8 4.37 -10.20 -21.93
C ARG A 8 4.37 -9.38 -20.63
N ALA A 9 3.48 -8.39 -20.51
CA ALA A 9 3.35 -7.59 -19.30
C ALA A 9 2.86 -8.45 -18.11
N ILE A 10 1.88 -9.33 -18.34
CA ILE A 10 1.39 -10.28 -17.34
C ILE A 10 2.49 -11.27 -16.95
N GLU A 11 3.22 -11.84 -17.90
CA GLU A 11 4.33 -12.76 -17.62
C GLU A 11 5.43 -12.08 -16.80
N LYS A 12 5.80 -10.85 -17.14
CA LYS A 12 6.77 -10.06 -16.37
C LYS A 12 6.26 -9.82 -14.94
N TYR A 13 4.98 -9.51 -14.79
CA TYR A 13 4.36 -9.35 -13.48
C TYR A 13 4.43 -10.66 -12.66
N LEU A 14 4.00 -11.79 -13.24
CA LEU A 14 3.98 -13.09 -12.59
C LEU A 14 5.38 -13.57 -12.21
N ASN A 15 6.38 -13.36 -13.07
CA ASN A 15 7.76 -13.75 -12.81
C ASN A 15 8.46 -12.83 -11.79
N GLY A 16 7.90 -11.67 -11.48
CA GLY A 16 8.50 -10.71 -10.57
C GLY A 16 8.42 -11.09 -9.09
N HIS A 17 7.52 -12.00 -8.69
CA HIS A 17 7.43 -12.46 -7.30
C HIS A 17 6.70 -13.81 -7.18
N SER A 18 7.17 -14.71 -6.31
CA SER A 18 6.65 -16.09 -6.16
C SER A 18 5.18 -16.16 -5.70
N SER A 19 4.68 -15.14 -5.02
CA SER A 19 3.28 -15.04 -4.58
C SER A 19 2.31 -14.60 -5.69
N ARG A 20 2.80 -14.15 -6.84
CA ARG A 20 1.96 -13.66 -7.93
C ARG A 20 1.45 -14.83 -8.76
N SER A 21 0.13 -14.90 -8.94
CA SER A 21 -0.52 -15.93 -9.72
C SER A 21 -1.61 -15.35 -10.62
N LEU A 22 -2.03 -16.12 -11.62
CA LEU A 22 -3.21 -15.77 -12.42
C LEU A 22 -4.48 -15.67 -11.56
N SER A 23 -4.57 -16.47 -10.49
CA SER A 23 -5.69 -16.44 -9.54
C SER A 23 -5.74 -15.14 -8.76
N SER A 24 -4.59 -14.66 -8.26
CA SER A 24 -4.51 -13.37 -7.55
C SER A 24 -4.75 -12.20 -8.51
N LEU A 25 -4.27 -12.28 -9.75
CA LEU A 25 -4.51 -11.27 -10.78
C LEU A 25 -6.00 -11.17 -11.16
N ALA A 26 -6.70 -12.30 -11.30
CA ALA A 26 -8.13 -12.34 -11.55
C ALA A 26 -8.94 -11.66 -10.44
N ARG A 27 -8.59 -11.95 -9.18
CA ARG A 27 -9.22 -11.34 -8.01
C ARG A 27 -9.02 -9.82 -7.97
N ARG A 28 -7.81 -9.34 -8.28
CA ARG A 28 -7.44 -7.91 -8.20
C ARG A 28 -7.96 -7.07 -9.37
N SER A 29 -8.05 -7.66 -10.56
CA SER A 29 -8.54 -6.95 -11.76
C SER A 29 -10.07 -6.98 -11.91
N GLY A 30 -10.77 -7.83 -11.15
CA GLY A 30 -12.19 -8.11 -11.38
C GLY A 30 -12.47 -8.90 -12.67
N VAL A 31 -11.44 -9.30 -13.42
CA VAL A 31 -11.56 -10.09 -14.65
C VAL A 31 -11.49 -11.56 -14.31
N SER A 32 -12.39 -12.37 -14.88
CA SER A 32 -12.46 -13.80 -14.57
C SER A 32 -11.15 -14.52 -14.90
N TYR A 33 -10.75 -15.47 -14.04
CA TYR A 33 -9.55 -16.29 -14.25
C TYR A 33 -9.55 -16.97 -15.62
N ALA A 34 -10.70 -17.47 -16.07
CA ALA A 34 -10.84 -18.11 -17.38
C ALA A 34 -10.53 -17.14 -18.53
N THR A 35 -10.96 -15.88 -18.42
CA THR A 35 -10.66 -14.83 -19.40
C THR A 35 -9.16 -14.55 -19.46
N ILE A 36 -8.51 -14.37 -18.30
CA ILE A 36 -7.06 -14.11 -18.23
C ILE A 36 -6.28 -15.31 -18.76
N ARG A 37 -6.68 -16.54 -18.41
CA ARG A 37 -6.03 -17.76 -18.90
C ARG A 37 -6.13 -17.90 -20.42
N ARG A 38 -7.31 -17.64 -21.01
CA ARG A 38 -7.48 -17.66 -22.48
C ARG A 38 -6.65 -16.58 -23.17
N LEU A 39 -6.50 -15.42 -22.54
CA LEU A 39 -5.63 -14.35 -23.03
C LEU A 39 -4.16 -14.80 -23.06
N MET A 40 -3.68 -15.39 -21.96
CA MET A 40 -2.32 -15.96 -21.85
C MET A 40 -2.05 -17.07 -22.87
N GLN A 41 -3.06 -17.87 -23.20
CA GLN A 41 -2.98 -18.94 -24.19
C GLN A 41 -3.08 -18.44 -25.64
N HIS A 42 -3.22 -17.12 -25.85
CA HIS A 42 -3.47 -16.50 -27.16
C HIS A 42 -4.75 -17.02 -27.84
N ASP A 43 -5.71 -17.54 -27.07
CA ASP A 43 -7.03 -18.02 -27.54
C ASP A 43 -8.03 -16.87 -27.79
N VAL A 44 -7.59 -15.62 -27.61
CA VAL A 44 -8.38 -14.40 -27.80
C VAL A 44 -7.61 -13.46 -28.72
N ALA A 45 -8.06 -13.33 -29.97
CA ALA A 45 -7.41 -12.47 -30.96
C ALA A 45 -7.62 -10.97 -30.70
N GLN A 46 -8.76 -10.58 -30.13
CA GLN A 46 -9.13 -9.19 -29.84
C GLN A 46 -9.84 -9.08 -28.48
N PRO A 47 -9.09 -8.90 -27.37
CA PRO A 47 -9.70 -8.67 -26.06
C PRO A 47 -10.34 -7.29 -26.00
N SER A 48 -11.40 -7.15 -25.20
CA SER A 48 -11.98 -5.85 -24.90
C SER A 48 -10.95 -4.99 -24.15
N ILE A 49 -10.64 -3.81 -24.69
CA ILE A 49 -9.66 -2.91 -24.07
C ILE A 49 -10.17 -2.45 -22.70
N GLU A 50 -11.40 -1.95 -22.64
CA GLU A 50 -12.04 -1.40 -21.43
C GLU A 50 -12.33 -2.45 -20.36
N ASN A 51 -12.85 -3.63 -20.75
CA ASN A 51 -13.34 -4.61 -19.80
C ASN A 51 -12.33 -5.73 -19.50
N THR A 52 -11.19 -5.77 -20.18
CA THR A 52 -10.20 -6.85 -20.02
C THR A 52 -8.79 -6.31 -19.94
N VAL A 53 -8.32 -5.57 -20.94
CA VAL A 53 -6.91 -5.13 -20.97
C VAL A 53 -6.61 -4.14 -19.86
N ILE A 54 -7.39 -3.05 -19.78
CA ILE A 54 -7.21 -1.99 -18.80
C ILE A 54 -7.30 -2.53 -17.36
N PRO A 55 -8.37 -3.25 -16.96
CA PRO A 55 -8.50 -3.75 -15.59
C PRO A 55 -7.36 -4.69 -15.19
N ILE A 56 -6.84 -5.49 -16.13
CA ILE A 56 -5.71 -6.38 -15.87
C ILE A 56 -4.41 -5.58 -15.68
N LEU A 57 -4.07 -4.69 -16.62
CA LEU A 57 -2.80 -3.97 -16.59
C LEU A 57 -2.73 -2.96 -15.45
N SER A 58 -3.86 -2.33 -15.10
CA SER A 58 -3.94 -1.34 -14.01
C SER A 58 -3.63 -1.92 -12.63
N VAL A 59 -3.58 -3.25 -12.49
CA VAL A 59 -3.18 -3.94 -11.26
C VAL A 59 -1.68 -3.75 -10.95
N PHE A 60 -0.85 -3.55 -11.97
CA PHE A 60 0.61 -3.59 -11.84
C PHE A 60 1.38 -2.60 -12.74
N MET A 61 0.70 -1.78 -13.53
CA MET A 61 1.28 -0.72 -14.36
C MET A 61 0.69 0.64 -13.97
N SER A 62 1.47 1.71 -14.17
CA SER A 62 0.94 3.06 -14.00
C SER A 62 -0.06 3.38 -15.12
N SER A 63 -1.03 4.26 -14.85
CA SER A 63 -2.01 4.67 -15.87
C SER A 63 -1.36 5.25 -17.13
N LYS A 64 -0.19 5.88 -16.98
CA LYS A 64 0.61 6.38 -18.10
C LYS A 64 1.14 5.23 -18.94
N ASP A 65 1.77 4.23 -18.32
CA ASP A 65 2.34 3.09 -19.04
C ASP A 65 1.25 2.25 -19.73
N VAL A 66 0.06 2.14 -19.11
CA VAL A 66 -1.10 1.48 -19.73
C VAL A 66 -1.55 2.25 -20.96
N ALA A 67 -1.64 3.59 -20.87
CA ALA A 67 -2.02 4.44 -22.00
C ALA A 67 -1.00 4.37 -23.13
N ASP A 68 0.30 4.43 -22.82
CA ASP A 68 1.39 4.33 -23.79
C ASP A 68 1.35 2.97 -24.53
N LEU A 69 1.13 1.87 -23.79
CA LEU A 69 1.02 0.53 -24.37
C LEU A 69 -0.22 0.39 -25.27
N ILE A 70 -1.35 0.96 -24.87
CA ILE A 70 -2.56 0.98 -25.70
C ILE A 70 -2.38 1.87 -26.93
N ALA A 71 -1.65 2.98 -26.81
CA ALA A 71 -1.37 3.90 -27.92
C ALA A 71 -0.47 3.28 -28.98
N GLU A 72 0.50 2.47 -28.56
CA GLU A 72 1.46 1.81 -29.45
C GLU A 72 0.81 0.69 -30.29
N TYR A 73 -0.21 0.00 -29.75
CA TYR A 73 -0.77 -1.20 -30.37
C TYR A 73 -2.29 -1.18 -30.64
N GLY A 74 -2.99 -0.14 -30.20
CA GLY A 74 -4.45 0.03 -30.27
C GLY A 74 -4.89 1.16 -31.21
N ASN A 75 -6.19 1.21 -31.51
CA ASN A 75 -6.78 2.30 -32.28
C ASN A 75 -6.85 3.58 -31.43
N SER A 76 -6.31 4.67 -31.96
CA SER A 76 -6.14 5.98 -31.32
C SER A 76 -7.44 6.67 -30.86
N SER A 77 -8.62 6.18 -31.26
CA SER A 77 -9.93 6.76 -30.89
C SER A 77 -10.39 6.44 -29.46
N LEU A 78 -9.77 5.47 -28.77
CA LEU A 78 -10.10 5.13 -27.37
C LEU A 78 -9.28 5.94 -26.35
N ILE A 79 -8.16 6.52 -26.77
CA ILE A 79 -7.25 7.31 -25.92
C ILE A 79 -7.91 8.63 -25.50
N SER A 80 -8.70 9.25 -26.40
CA SER A 80 -9.42 10.49 -26.08
C SER A 80 -10.50 10.30 -25.01
N VAL A 81 -11.11 9.12 -24.93
CA VAL A 81 -12.09 8.78 -23.87
C VAL A 81 -11.39 8.47 -22.54
N TRP A 82 -10.16 7.97 -22.60
CA TRP A 82 -9.35 7.67 -21.41
C TRP A 82 -8.80 8.93 -20.73
N ASP A 83 -8.33 9.91 -21.51
CA ASP A 83 -7.84 11.18 -20.96
C ASP A 83 -8.96 12.05 -20.34
N GLU A 84 -10.19 11.97 -20.87
CA GLU A 84 -11.37 12.66 -20.31
C GLU A 84 -11.89 12.03 -19.00
N ASN A 85 -11.58 10.76 -18.74
CA ASN A 85 -12.04 10.01 -17.56
C ASN A 85 -10.96 9.82 -16.47
N ARG A 86 -9.89 10.63 -16.47
CA ARG A 86 -8.83 10.63 -15.43
C ARG A 86 -9.35 10.77 -13.98
N THR A 87 -10.61 11.16 -13.78
CA THR A 87 -11.28 11.24 -12.47
C THR A 87 -11.76 9.92 -11.91
N PHE A 88 -11.81 8.83 -12.68
CA PHE A 88 -12.03 7.49 -12.14
C PHE A 88 -10.70 6.78 -11.93
N GLN A 89 -9.88 7.32 -11.02
CA GLN A 89 -9.06 6.45 -10.19
C GLN A 89 -10.05 5.50 -9.48
N GLN A 90 -10.24 4.29 -10.02
CA GLN A 90 -10.42 3.14 -9.14
C GLN A 90 -9.10 2.97 -8.39
N SER A 91 -8.80 3.92 -7.48
CA SER A 91 -8.01 3.59 -6.30
C SER A 91 -8.80 2.45 -5.69
N HIS A 92 -8.35 1.21 -5.88
CA HIS A 92 -8.79 0.12 -5.04
C HIS A 92 -8.35 0.54 -3.64
N SER A 93 -9.23 1.28 -2.94
CA SER A 93 -8.90 1.80 -1.63
C SER A 93 -8.62 0.59 -0.78
N ILE A 94 -7.41 0.51 -0.26
CA ILE A 94 -6.97 -0.59 0.59
C ILE A 94 -8.03 -0.79 1.66
N ASP A 95 -8.48 -2.03 1.79
CA ASP A 95 -9.49 -2.42 2.77
C ASP A 95 -8.76 -2.64 4.09
N TRP A 96 -8.44 -1.53 4.76
CA TRP A 96 -7.69 -1.52 6.01
C TRP A 96 -8.56 -2.04 7.16
N GLU A 97 -8.10 -3.12 7.78
CA GLU A 97 -8.63 -3.68 9.01
C GLU A 97 -7.80 -3.22 10.21
N ASN A 98 -8.41 -3.14 11.40
CA ASN A 98 -7.70 -2.68 12.61
C ASN A 98 -6.45 -3.53 12.92
N VAL A 99 -6.48 -4.81 12.56
CA VAL A 99 -5.38 -5.77 12.79
C VAL A 99 -4.20 -5.54 11.85
N ASP A 100 -4.40 -4.95 10.67
CA ASP A 100 -3.35 -4.79 9.67
C ASP A 100 -2.22 -3.91 10.20
N HIS A 101 -2.58 -2.80 10.84
CA HIS A 101 -1.59 -1.88 11.41
C HIS A 101 -0.71 -2.59 12.45
N ARG A 102 -1.29 -3.49 13.26
CA ARG A 102 -0.53 -4.25 14.24
C ARG A 102 0.39 -5.28 13.59
N ILE A 103 -0.10 -5.97 12.57
CA ILE A 103 0.73 -6.91 11.79
C ILE A 103 1.92 -6.18 11.16
N LEU A 104 1.68 -4.98 10.60
CA LEU A 104 2.72 -4.15 10.01
C LEU A 104 3.74 -3.66 11.04
N LEU A 105 3.28 -3.26 12.24
CA LEU A 105 4.18 -2.92 13.35
C LEU A 105 5.04 -4.11 13.78
N GLU A 106 4.47 -5.32 13.85
CA GLU A 106 5.24 -6.52 14.16
C GLU A 106 6.25 -6.86 13.08
N ALA A 107 5.90 -6.67 11.81
CA ALA A 107 6.78 -6.88 10.67
C ALA A 107 7.90 -5.82 10.56
N ARG A 108 7.85 -4.73 11.32
CA ARG A 108 8.93 -3.74 11.41
C ARG A 108 10.07 -4.17 12.33
N ARG A 109 9.90 -5.26 13.09
CA ARG A 109 10.96 -5.79 13.95
C ARG A 109 12.20 -6.19 13.15
N SER A 110 13.36 -6.11 13.80
CA SER A 110 14.65 -6.53 13.23
C SER A 110 14.63 -7.95 12.63
N GLN A 111 13.91 -8.89 13.24
CA GLN A 111 13.75 -10.28 12.78
C GLN A 111 12.50 -10.52 11.93
N GLY A 112 11.69 -9.48 11.71
CA GLY A 112 10.36 -9.59 11.12
C GLY A 112 9.40 -10.33 12.03
N VAL A 113 8.30 -10.83 11.45
CA VAL A 113 7.29 -11.61 12.17
C VAL A 113 7.01 -12.93 11.46
N SER A 114 6.87 -14.03 12.21
CA SER A 114 6.54 -15.34 11.63
C SER A 114 5.03 -15.53 11.45
N PHE A 115 4.66 -16.44 10.55
CA PHE A 115 3.25 -16.84 10.34
C PHE A 115 2.63 -17.38 11.64
N GLU A 116 3.37 -18.20 12.38
CA GLU A 116 2.95 -18.80 13.64
C GLU A 116 2.67 -17.72 14.69
N SER A 117 3.55 -16.71 14.81
CA SER A 117 3.38 -15.60 15.76
C SER A 117 2.08 -14.84 15.48
N ILE A 118 1.84 -14.47 14.22
CA ILE A 118 0.61 -13.79 13.80
C ILE A 118 -0.62 -14.66 14.09
N CYS A 119 -0.56 -15.96 13.82
CA CYS A 119 -1.67 -16.86 14.09
C CYS A 119 -1.96 -17.04 15.58
N ILE A 120 -0.94 -17.05 16.43
CA ILE A 120 -1.09 -17.13 17.88
C ILE A 120 -1.76 -15.87 18.42
N ARG A 121 -1.33 -14.69 17.94
CA ARG A 121 -1.78 -13.40 18.47
C ARG A 121 -3.14 -12.95 17.94
N TYR A 122 -3.40 -13.16 16.65
CA TYR A 122 -4.60 -12.67 15.96
C TYR A 122 -5.55 -13.77 15.49
N GLY A 123 -5.20 -15.04 15.75
CA GLY A 123 -5.97 -16.19 15.33
C GLY A 123 -5.80 -16.53 13.85
N LYS A 124 -5.97 -17.81 13.51
CA LYS A 124 -5.84 -18.32 12.13
C LYS A 124 -6.92 -17.81 11.18
N LEU A 125 -8.11 -17.45 11.70
CA LEU A 125 -9.23 -17.00 10.87
C LEU A 125 -9.14 -15.53 10.45
N ILE A 126 -8.39 -14.72 11.20
CA ILE A 126 -8.26 -13.28 10.97
C ILE A 126 -6.81 -12.95 10.59
N GLY A 127 -5.85 -13.32 11.44
CA GLY A 127 -4.43 -13.01 11.23
C GLY A 127 -3.86 -13.57 9.93
N ALA A 128 -4.06 -14.86 9.64
CA ALA A 128 -3.48 -15.47 8.44
C ALA A 128 -4.03 -14.87 7.13
N PRO A 129 -5.36 -14.70 6.93
CA PRO A 129 -5.87 -14.02 5.73
C PRO A 129 -5.37 -12.59 5.57
N ARG A 130 -5.26 -11.82 6.67
CA ARG A 130 -4.76 -10.45 6.61
C ARG A 130 -3.25 -10.39 6.32
N LEU A 131 -2.46 -11.30 6.88
CA LEU A 131 -1.03 -11.40 6.56
C LEU A 131 -0.80 -11.72 5.07
N SER A 132 -1.56 -12.68 4.52
CA SER A 132 -1.52 -12.98 3.09
C SER A 132 -1.95 -11.78 2.25
N TYR A 133 -3.03 -11.09 2.64
CA TYR A 133 -3.49 -9.88 1.97
C TYR A 133 -2.39 -8.80 1.95
N LEU A 134 -1.73 -8.54 3.07
CA LEU A 134 -0.68 -7.52 3.16
C LEU A 134 0.55 -7.88 2.33
N LEU A 135 0.94 -9.16 2.29
CA LEU A 135 2.00 -9.66 1.41
C LEU A 135 1.62 -9.55 -0.07
N GLU A 136 0.39 -9.94 -0.45
CA GLU A 136 -0.10 -9.91 -1.83
C GLU A 136 -0.20 -8.49 -2.40
N ASN A 137 -0.47 -7.50 -1.54
CA ASN A 137 -0.53 -6.09 -1.91
C ASN A 137 0.81 -5.35 -1.79
N GLY A 138 1.91 -6.07 -1.48
CA GLY A 138 3.25 -5.50 -1.48
C GLY A 138 3.61 -4.68 -0.24
N PHE A 139 2.78 -4.70 0.81
CA PHE A 139 3.10 -4.05 2.09
C PHE A 139 4.12 -4.84 2.92
N LEU A 140 4.16 -6.16 2.69
CA LEU A 140 5.11 -7.06 3.31
C LEU A 140 5.99 -7.72 2.25
N ARG A 141 7.18 -8.15 2.67
CA ARG A 141 8.09 -9.05 1.95
C ARG A 141 8.35 -10.27 2.81
N LEU A 142 8.56 -11.43 2.19
CA LEU A 142 8.84 -12.69 2.88
C LEU A 142 10.31 -13.05 2.69
N GLU A 143 11.05 -13.16 3.79
CA GLU A 143 12.47 -13.50 3.79
C GLU A 143 12.77 -14.52 4.88
N ASN A 144 13.44 -15.61 4.52
CA ASN A 144 13.83 -16.68 5.46
C ASN A 144 12.69 -17.20 6.35
N GLY A 145 11.44 -17.19 5.85
CA GLY A 145 10.26 -17.63 6.59
C GLY A 145 9.59 -16.57 7.47
N ASN A 146 10.18 -15.37 7.56
CA ASN A 146 9.63 -14.24 8.31
C ASN A 146 9.15 -13.12 7.37
N TYR A 147 8.12 -12.41 7.79
CA TYR A 147 7.50 -11.30 7.08
C TYR A 147 8.09 -10.00 7.60
N PHE A 148 8.57 -9.17 6.68
CA PHE A 148 9.12 -7.84 6.96
C PHE A 148 8.28 -6.79 6.25
N ILE A 149 8.31 -5.56 6.75
CA ILE A 149 7.70 -4.46 6.00
C ILE A 149 8.46 -4.23 4.67
N SER A 150 7.72 -3.94 3.62
CA SER A 150 8.28 -3.52 2.33
C SER A 150 8.61 -2.03 2.38
N ASN A 151 9.75 -1.64 1.79
CA ASN A 151 10.13 -0.22 1.66
C ASN A 151 9.14 0.57 0.79
N GLU A 152 8.32 -0.12 -0.02
CA GLU A 152 7.28 0.49 -0.86
C GLU A 152 6.00 0.86 -0.07
N PHE A 153 5.90 0.48 1.21
CA PHE A 153 4.76 0.76 2.09
C PHE A 153 4.46 2.27 2.27
N GLU A 154 5.49 3.10 2.13
CA GLU A 154 5.39 4.55 2.37
C GLU A 154 4.80 5.33 1.19
N VAL A 155 4.49 4.66 0.07
CA VAL A 155 4.18 5.29 -1.22
C VAL A 155 2.68 5.27 -1.58
N ASP A 156 1.75 5.09 -0.63
CA ASP A 156 0.33 5.43 -0.88
C ASP A 156 0.05 6.87 -0.38
N PRO A 157 0.18 7.89 -1.23
CA PRO A 157 -0.05 9.28 -0.88
C PRO A 157 -1.53 9.65 -0.81
N SER A 158 -2.47 8.70 -0.93
CA SER A 158 -3.88 9.06 -0.93
C SER A 158 -4.29 9.64 0.43
N PRO A 159 -5.03 10.78 0.46
CA PRO A 159 -5.55 11.35 1.70
C PRO A 159 -6.38 10.33 2.50
N LYS A 160 -7.14 9.49 1.80
CA LYS A 160 -7.96 8.42 2.41
C LYS A 160 -7.09 7.37 3.12
N SER A 161 -5.99 6.92 2.52
CA SER A 161 -5.08 5.98 3.20
C SER A 161 -4.39 6.64 4.39
N SER A 162 -4.05 7.92 4.30
CA SER A 162 -3.46 8.66 5.42
C SER A 162 -4.43 8.76 6.60
N LEU A 163 -5.70 9.07 6.35
CA LEU A 163 -6.75 9.09 7.38
C LEU A 163 -6.96 7.71 8.02
N HIS A 164 -6.94 6.63 7.24
CA HIS A 164 -7.04 5.28 7.81
C HIS A 164 -5.84 4.94 8.70
N LYS A 165 -4.62 5.33 8.31
CA LYS A 165 -3.41 5.16 9.15
C LYS A 165 -3.56 5.93 10.46
N ILE A 166 -4.00 7.19 10.41
CA ILE A 166 -4.26 8.02 11.59
C ILE A 166 -5.27 7.34 12.52
N GLN A 167 -6.40 6.88 11.98
CA GLN A 167 -7.43 6.20 12.75
C GLN A 167 -6.91 4.89 13.36
N ALA A 168 -6.11 4.12 12.63
CA ALA A 168 -5.55 2.88 13.12
C ALA A 168 -4.55 3.11 14.26
N VAL A 169 -3.67 4.13 14.15
CA VAL A 169 -2.76 4.53 15.24
C VAL A 169 -3.56 4.94 16.47
N ALA A 170 -4.55 5.83 16.31
CA ALA A 170 -5.38 6.30 17.41
C ALA A 170 -6.17 5.17 18.09
N LYS A 171 -6.76 4.24 17.32
CA LYS A 171 -7.49 3.08 17.87
C LYS A 171 -6.59 2.10 18.62
N ASN A 172 -5.32 2.01 18.22
CA ASN A 172 -4.34 1.12 18.85
C ASN A 172 -3.57 1.80 19.99
N PHE A 173 -3.87 3.06 20.29
CA PHE A 173 -3.31 3.77 21.43
C PHE A 173 -3.78 3.11 22.73
N ASP A 174 -2.83 2.57 23.48
CA ASP A 174 -3.09 1.90 24.75
C ASP A 174 -2.99 2.90 25.90
N THR A 175 -4.15 3.30 26.42
CA THR A 175 -4.25 4.27 27.51
C THR A 175 -3.72 3.74 28.84
N SER A 176 -3.54 2.42 29.00
CA SER A 176 -3.02 1.84 30.24
C SER A 176 -1.54 2.16 30.48
N HIS A 177 -0.80 2.52 29.44
CA HIS A 177 0.62 2.88 29.51
C HIS A 177 0.87 4.40 29.51
N LEU A 178 -0.19 5.21 29.68
CA LEU A 178 -0.08 6.68 29.73
C LEU A 178 0.79 7.12 30.92
N GLY A 179 1.86 7.85 30.64
CA GLY A 179 2.83 8.29 31.65
C GLY A 179 3.93 7.26 31.96
N GLU A 180 3.84 6.06 31.41
CA GLU A 180 4.86 4.99 31.52
C GLU A 180 5.62 4.76 30.22
N GLY A 181 5.45 5.65 29.24
CA GLY A 181 6.07 5.60 27.92
C GLY A 181 5.10 5.94 26.79
N ALA A 182 3.80 5.71 26.98
CA ALA A 182 2.79 6.28 26.09
C ALA A 182 2.50 7.73 26.48
N PHE A 183 2.36 8.60 25.49
CA PHE A 183 2.09 10.02 25.67
C PHE A 183 1.15 10.55 24.58
N PHE A 184 0.49 11.66 24.88
CA PHE A 184 -0.30 12.43 23.93
C PHE A 184 0.02 13.91 24.13
N ASP A 185 0.62 14.51 23.11
CA ASP A 185 0.92 15.94 23.07
C ASP A 185 0.09 16.59 21.96
N TYR A 186 -0.43 17.79 22.25
CA TYR A 186 -1.27 18.54 21.33
C TYR A 186 -0.95 20.02 21.41
N PHE A 187 -0.66 20.62 20.25
CA PHE A 187 -0.50 22.06 20.11
C PHE A 187 -1.68 22.63 19.33
N SER A 188 -2.24 23.73 19.83
CA SER A 188 -3.22 24.53 19.13
C SER A 188 -2.88 26.01 19.34
N GLY A 189 -2.73 26.73 18.24
CA GLY A 189 -2.34 28.13 18.23
C GLY A 189 -2.20 28.64 16.80
N SER A 190 -1.91 29.92 16.67
CA SER A 190 -1.58 30.54 15.38
C SER A 190 -0.07 30.65 15.22
N ILE A 191 0.39 30.42 14.00
CA ILE A 191 1.77 30.67 13.59
C ILE A 191 1.76 31.55 12.33
N PRO A 192 2.81 32.33 12.08
CA PRO A 192 2.98 33.02 10.81
C PRO A 192 2.98 32.01 9.64
N GLY A 193 2.34 32.35 8.52
CA GLY A 193 2.22 31.44 7.37
C GLY A 193 3.57 31.04 6.76
N ASP A 194 4.57 31.92 6.83
CA ASP A 194 5.95 31.65 6.40
C ASP A 194 6.70 30.68 7.34
N SER A 195 6.15 30.38 8.52
CA SER A 195 6.71 29.44 9.48
C SER A 195 6.31 27.98 9.22
N MET A 196 5.48 27.70 8.20
CA MET A 196 5.09 26.33 7.87
C MET A 196 6.27 25.43 7.49
N ASP A 197 7.30 25.97 6.84
CA ASP A 197 8.51 25.20 6.53
C ASP A 197 9.33 24.86 7.78
N ILE A 198 9.28 25.72 8.81
CA ILE A 198 9.88 25.43 10.12
C ILE A 198 9.13 24.27 10.80
N VAL A 199 7.79 24.28 10.77
CA VAL A 199 6.98 23.18 11.34
C VAL A 199 7.27 21.86 10.62
N ARG A 200 7.33 21.87 9.28
CA ARG A 200 7.69 20.69 8.49
C ARG A 200 9.11 20.20 8.79
N GLY A 201 10.06 21.12 8.96
CA GLY A 201 11.42 20.80 9.36
C GLY A 201 11.47 20.08 10.71
N ALA A 202 10.84 20.66 11.73
CA ALA A 202 10.78 20.05 13.06
C ALA A 202 10.13 18.65 13.06
N ALA A 203 9.08 18.45 12.25
CA ALA A 203 8.46 17.14 12.10
C ALA A 203 9.40 16.11 11.46
N LYS A 204 10.19 16.51 10.45
CA LYS A 204 11.20 15.64 9.84
C LYS A 204 12.31 15.28 10.81
N ASP A 205 12.86 16.29 11.50
CA ASP A 205 13.92 16.08 12.50
C ASP A 205 13.47 15.09 13.58
N PHE A 206 12.22 15.18 14.03
CA PHE A 206 11.65 14.25 14.99
C PHE A 206 11.59 12.81 14.44
N ILE A 207 11.15 12.62 13.20
CA ILE A 207 11.11 11.29 12.55
C ILE A 207 12.52 10.74 12.37
N GLU A 208 13.49 11.56 11.93
CA GLU A 208 14.88 11.14 11.74
C GLU A 208 15.50 10.64 13.05
N VAL A 209 15.20 11.27 14.19
CA VAL A 209 15.64 10.78 15.51
C VAL A 209 15.07 9.38 15.79
N LEU A 210 13.79 9.14 15.52
CA LEU A 210 13.16 7.84 15.74
C LEU A 210 13.74 6.76 14.82
N GLU A 211 14.02 7.09 13.55
CA GLU A 211 14.64 6.17 12.59
C GLU A 211 16.07 5.81 12.99
N GLN A 212 16.85 6.77 13.48
CA GLN A 212 18.21 6.52 13.97
C GLN A 212 18.22 5.61 15.21
N GLU A 213 17.30 5.82 16.14
CA GLU A 213 17.17 4.96 17.33
C GLU A 213 16.67 3.57 16.95
N GLY A 214 15.68 3.46 16.05
CA GLY A 214 15.16 2.19 15.55
C GLY A 214 16.14 1.38 14.70
N GLY A 215 17.17 2.02 14.13
CA GLY A 215 18.21 1.38 13.33
C GLY A 215 19.34 0.74 14.15
N LYS A 216 19.34 0.86 15.49
CA LYS A 216 20.37 0.29 16.35
C LYS A 216 20.21 -1.22 16.52
N ASP A 217 21.33 -1.95 16.48
CA ASP A 217 21.35 -3.39 16.72
C ASP A 217 20.94 -3.69 18.17
N THR A 218 19.77 -4.32 18.32
CA THR A 218 19.12 -4.56 19.61
C THR A 218 18.74 -6.03 19.69
N SER A 219 18.88 -6.63 20.87
CA SER A 219 18.41 -8.01 21.10
C SER A 219 16.90 -8.08 20.82
N PRO A 220 16.40 -9.13 20.13
CA PRO A 220 14.97 -9.29 19.87
C PRO A 220 14.10 -9.30 21.14
N ASP A 221 14.67 -9.73 22.27
CA ASP A 221 13.98 -9.79 23.57
C ASP A 221 13.84 -8.40 24.23
N ASP A 222 14.66 -7.43 23.82
CA ASP A 222 14.67 -6.06 24.35
C ASP A 222 13.98 -5.06 23.40
N GLU A 223 13.49 -5.54 22.25
CA GLU A 223 12.88 -4.70 21.21
C GLU A 223 11.42 -4.32 21.58
N ILE A 224 11.17 -3.03 21.75
CA ILE A 224 9.83 -2.48 21.93
C ILE A 224 9.28 -1.93 20.62
N MET A 225 8.02 -2.24 20.33
CA MET A 225 7.35 -1.71 19.14
C MET A 225 6.72 -0.37 19.46
N ILE A 226 7.12 0.67 18.73
CA ILE A 226 6.56 2.00 18.85
C ILE A 226 5.83 2.40 17.56
N SER A 227 4.76 3.17 17.72
CA SER A 227 4.00 3.74 16.61
C SER A 227 3.73 5.19 16.94
N VAL A 228 4.47 6.11 16.31
CA VAL A 228 4.28 7.54 16.48
C VAL A 228 3.77 8.13 15.17
N GLY A 229 2.66 8.85 15.23
CA GLY A 229 2.11 9.59 14.11
C GLY A 229 2.12 11.08 14.40
N LEU A 230 2.74 11.87 13.53
CA LEU A 230 2.64 13.32 13.56
C LEU A 230 1.65 13.79 12.51
N ILE A 231 0.70 14.62 12.92
CA ILE A 231 -0.33 15.19 12.05
C ILE A 231 -0.26 16.69 12.23
N ALA A 232 -0.07 17.41 11.13
CA ALA A 232 -0.20 18.85 11.07
C ALA A 232 -1.32 19.17 10.09
N ASP A 233 -2.22 20.06 10.51
CA ASP A 233 -3.31 20.59 9.71
C ASP A 233 -3.28 22.11 9.81
N PHE A 234 -3.82 22.79 8.81
CA PHE A 234 -3.96 24.24 8.80
C PHE A 234 -5.34 24.62 8.29
N LEU A 235 -5.91 25.65 8.89
CA LEU A 235 -7.15 26.24 8.42
C LEU A 235 -6.76 27.45 7.58
N ASP A 236 -6.99 27.36 6.27
CA ASP A 236 -7.05 28.56 5.44
C ASP A 236 -8.41 29.22 5.69
N ASP A 237 -8.42 30.52 5.96
CA ASP A 237 -9.65 31.31 5.94
C ASP A 237 -10.13 31.36 4.47
N GLU A 238 -10.95 30.39 4.07
CA GLU A 238 -11.79 30.48 2.88
C GLU A 238 -12.91 31.49 3.16
N ASP A 239 -12.57 32.78 3.23
CA ASP A 239 -13.44 33.95 2.96
C ASP A 239 -12.79 35.26 3.47
N THR A 240 -12.04 35.94 2.61
CA THR A 240 -11.97 37.41 2.55
C THR A 240 -12.02 37.91 1.11
#